data_AF-A0A9D7C7P5-F1
#
_entry.id   AF-A0A9D7C7P5-F1
#
_cell.length_a   1.000
_cell.length_b   1.000
_cell.length_c   1.000
_cell.angle_alpha   90.00
_cell.angle_beta   90.00
_cell.angle_gamma   90.00
#
_symmetry.space_group_name_H-M   'P 1'
#
loop_
_entity.id
_entity.type
_entity.pdbx_description
1 polymer ?
#
loop_
_entity_poly.entity_id
_entity_poly.type
_entity_poly.pdbx_seq_one_letter_code
_entity_poly.pdbx_strand_id
1 'polypeptide(L)'
;MTNGDKKRKVIFDKFADNLKLLAELGLLPTITPKFERTYICPICLDHFSVEALDQTIKNPLTLEDAPPKSLGGKANSLTCKRCNNHCGQTIDYHLKERMRELDRSQFLPKTEFNAKFEHNGTTVQGTIRIEEDGKITAIHKNKTNHPTKLETFIKNILPDRIINLTFLKTPVDPFKLQLALLKAGFLMTFSKYGYSFILNPTYDRIRQQLQHPEKTSYPKEFWFQPLFPKEIYGVPFITEAGLEAILPIFSLTTKSSERPFATIIPLTIKPIEETILELKNRFEKSSEFSVTMDPMGPNVDYLTNVEAIKKMLTWIDSKKANGTQRKWNDKT
;
A
#
# COMPACT_ATOMS: atom_id res chain seq x y z
N MET A 1 9.22 -13.74 -26.30
CA MET A 1 8.29 -13.05 -25.37
C MET A 1 8.46 -13.63 -23.98
N THR A 2 8.87 -12.81 -23.01
CA THR A 2 9.12 -13.25 -21.62
C THR A 2 7.80 -13.47 -20.86
N ASN A 3 7.84 -14.14 -19.71
CA ASN A 3 6.66 -14.25 -18.82
C ASN A 3 6.16 -12.87 -18.35
N GLY A 4 7.07 -11.90 -18.19
CA GLY A 4 6.71 -10.53 -17.86
C GLY A 4 5.93 -9.84 -18.98
N ASP A 5 6.32 -10.05 -20.24
CA ASP A 5 5.64 -9.48 -21.41
C ASP A 5 4.21 -10.03 -21.54
N LYS A 6 4.07 -11.36 -21.41
CA LYS A 6 2.75 -12.02 -21.42
C LYS A 6 1.85 -11.45 -20.32
N LYS A 7 2.38 -11.29 -19.11
CA LYS A 7 1.62 -10.75 -17.97
C LYS A 7 1.19 -9.30 -18.20
N ARG A 8 2.08 -8.44 -18.71
CA ARG A 8 1.74 -7.05 -19.03
C ARG A 8 0.65 -6.98 -20.11
N LYS A 9 0.76 -7.77 -21.17
CA LYS A 9 -0.24 -7.86 -22.24
C LYS A 9 -1.62 -8.24 -21.69
N VAL A 10 -1.70 -9.30 -20.88
CA VAL A 10 -2.97 -9.73 -20.25
C VAL A 10 -3.59 -8.64 -19.39
N ILE A 11 -2.79 -7.97 -18.55
CA ILE A 11 -3.30 -6.89 -17.70
C ILE A 11 -3.75 -5.71 -18.56
N PHE A 12 -2.96 -5.30 -19.55
CA PHE A 12 -3.31 -4.22 -20.46
C PHE A 12 -4.64 -4.49 -21.16
N ASP A 13 -4.79 -5.68 -21.75
CA ASP A 13 -6.00 -6.07 -22.45
C ASP A 13 -7.21 -6.00 -21.52
N LYS A 14 -7.11 -6.59 -20.32
CA LYS A 14 -8.18 -6.62 -19.32
C LYS A 14 -8.70 -5.22 -18.97
N PHE A 15 -7.81 -4.26 -18.74
CA PHE A 15 -8.20 -2.90 -18.35
C PHE A 15 -8.62 -2.04 -19.54
N ALA A 16 -8.01 -2.22 -20.72
CA ALA A 16 -8.48 -1.57 -21.94
C ALA A 16 -9.91 -2.00 -22.29
N ASP A 17 -10.21 -3.29 -22.12
CA ASP A 17 -11.55 -3.84 -22.35
C ASP A 17 -12.55 -3.34 -21.30
N ASN A 18 -12.15 -3.24 -20.02
CA ASN A 18 -12.97 -2.59 -18.98
C ASN A 18 -13.28 -1.11 -19.33
N LEU A 19 -12.28 -0.35 -19.79
CA LEU A 19 -12.48 1.05 -20.19
C LEU A 19 -13.47 1.17 -21.36
N LYS A 20 -13.31 0.31 -22.39
CA LYS A 20 -14.21 0.25 -23.54
C LYS A 20 -15.64 -0.10 -23.13
N LEU A 21 -15.81 -1.12 -22.28
CA LEU A 21 -17.11 -1.53 -21.75
C LEU A 21 -17.80 -0.36 -21.02
N LEU A 22 -17.08 0.36 -20.15
CA LEU A 22 -17.65 1.51 -19.46
C LEU A 22 -18.03 2.64 -20.43
N ALA A 23 -17.28 2.83 -21.52
CA ALA A 23 -17.63 3.81 -22.55
C ALA A 23 -18.94 3.44 -23.26
N GLU A 24 -19.08 2.18 -23.66
CA GLU A 24 -20.28 1.64 -24.33
C GLU A 24 -21.52 1.73 -23.43
N LEU A 25 -21.34 1.56 -22.11
CA LEU A 25 -22.40 1.71 -21.12
C LEU A 25 -22.71 3.17 -20.74
N GLY A 26 -21.98 4.16 -21.27
CA GLY A 26 -22.13 5.56 -20.88
C GLY A 26 -21.73 5.84 -19.42
N LEU A 27 -20.87 5.00 -18.84
CA LEU A 27 -20.43 5.07 -17.45
C LEU A 27 -19.07 5.76 -17.26
N LEU A 28 -18.41 6.16 -18.35
CA LEU A 28 -17.22 7.00 -18.25
C LEU A 28 -17.61 8.42 -17.82
N PRO A 29 -16.80 9.07 -16.97
CA PRO A 29 -16.93 10.50 -16.72
C PRO A 29 -16.47 11.29 -17.96
N THR A 30 -16.01 12.53 -17.79
CA THR A 30 -15.59 13.45 -18.87
C THR A 30 -14.29 13.07 -19.59
N ILE A 31 -13.68 11.91 -19.31
CA ILE A 31 -12.41 11.51 -19.90
C ILE A 31 -12.63 10.76 -21.23
N THR A 32 -11.98 11.22 -22.29
CA THR A 32 -12.03 10.58 -23.61
C THR A 32 -10.79 9.74 -23.84
N PRO A 33 -10.90 8.42 -24.09
CA PRO A 33 -9.77 7.57 -24.45
C PRO A 33 -9.03 8.09 -25.70
N LYS A 34 -7.69 8.23 -25.65
CA LYS A 34 -6.88 8.75 -26.76
C LYS A 34 -6.63 7.73 -27.87
N PHE A 35 -6.75 6.45 -27.58
CA PHE A 35 -6.46 5.34 -28.49
C PHE A 35 -7.62 4.35 -28.50
N GLU A 36 -7.77 3.58 -29.58
CA GLU A 36 -8.78 2.52 -29.68
C GLU A 36 -8.68 1.53 -28.50
N ARG A 37 -7.45 1.08 -28.21
CA ARG A 37 -7.13 0.31 -27.00
C ARG A 37 -6.31 1.17 -26.06
N THR A 38 -7.02 1.89 -25.18
CA THR A 38 -6.40 2.78 -24.19
C THR A 38 -6.28 2.08 -22.85
N TYR A 39 -5.08 2.11 -22.27
CA TYR A 39 -4.84 1.92 -20.85
C TYR A 39 -4.52 3.26 -20.20
N ILE A 40 -5.23 3.63 -19.14
CA ILE A 40 -4.99 4.85 -18.37
C ILE A 40 -4.22 4.50 -17.09
N CYS A 41 -3.05 5.10 -16.87
CA CYS A 41 -2.29 4.89 -15.65
C CYS A 41 -3.09 5.36 -14.43
N PRO A 42 -3.31 4.53 -13.39
CA PRO A 42 -4.18 4.89 -12.26
C PRO A 42 -3.64 6.06 -11.42
N ILE A 43 -2.33 6.33 -11.47
CA ILE A 43 -1.67 7.38 -10.69
C ILE A 43 -1.63 8.71 -11.43
N CYS A 44 -1.32 8.72 -12.74
CA CYS A 44 -1.16 9.97 -13.49
C CYS A 44 -2.21 10.27 -14.54
N LEU A 45 -3.13 9.35 -14.78
CA LEU A 45 -4.15 9.43 -15.82
C LEU A 45 -3.60 9.64 -17.24
N ASP A 46 -2.28 9.50 -17.44
CA ASP A 46 -1.73 9.44 -18.78
C ASP A 46 -2.29 8.21 -19.52
N HIS A 47 -2.58 8.41 -20.80
CA HIS A 47 -3.12 7.38 -21.67
C HIS A 47 -1.98 6.68 -22.39
N PHE A 48 -2.08 5.36 -22.50
CA PHE A 48 -1.10 4.50 -23.13
C PHE A 48 -1.80 3.56 -24.09
N SER A 49 -1.18 3.37 -25.24
CA SER A 49 -1.55 2.38 -26.25
C SER A 49 -0.72 1.10 -26.06
N VAL A 50 -0.93 0.11 -26.93
CA VAL A 50 -0.25 -1.19 -26.85
C VAL A 50 1.27 -1.09 -27.01
N GLU A 51 1.75 -0.05 -27.71
CA GLU A 51 3.18 0.25 -27.89
C GLU A 51 3.87 0.49 -26.54
N ALA A 52 3.15 0.95 -25.53
CA ALA A 52 3.69 1.17 -24.18
C ALA A 52 4.08 -0.13 -23.46
N LEU A 53 3.77 -1.30 -24.02
CA LEU A 53 4.22 -2.59 -23.50
C LEU A 53 5.70 -2.87 -23.83
N ASP A 54 6.25 -2.22 -24.86
CA ASP A 54 7.67 -2.30 -25.19
C ASP A 54 8.50 -1.64 -24.09
N GLN A 55 9.29 -2.46 -23.38
CA GLN A 55 10.07 -1.99 -22.23
C GLN A 55 11.32 -1.16 -22.62
N THR A 56 11.63 -1.03 -23.91
CA THR A 56 12.76 -0.24 -24.41
C THR A 56 12.46 1.25 -24.51
N ILE A 57 11.18 1.64 -24.53
CA ILE A 57 10.79 3.05 -24.63
C ILE A 57 11.09 3.81 -23.32
N LYS A 58 11.02 5.15 -23.36
CA LYS A 58 11.35 6.00 -22.19
C LYS A 58 10.44 5.77 -20.98
N ASN A 59 9.14 5.64 -21.20
CA ASN A 59 8.14 5.52 -20.13
C ASN A 59 7.10 4.41 -20.42
N PRO A 60 7.53 3.12 -20.43
CA PRO A 60 6.65 2.00 -20.67
C PRO A 60 5.68 1.80 -19.51
N LEU A 61 4.64 1.01 -19.76
CA LEU A 61 3.84 0.40 -18.70
C LEU A 61 4.64 -0.73 -18.05
N THR A 62 4.76 -0.68 -16.72
CA THR A 62 5.44 -1.66 -15.90
C THR A 62 4.47 -2.40 -15.00
N LEU A 63 4.84 -3.61 -14.60
CA LEU A 63 4.10 -4.36 -13.58
C LEU A 63 4.15 -3.61 -12.26
N GLU A 64 3.00 -3.39 -11.63
CA GLU A 64 2.90 -2.68 -10.35
C GLU A 64 2.36 -3.64 -9.29
N ASP A 65 3.21 -3.96 -8.31
CA ASP A 65 2.85 -4.80 -7.17
C ASP A 65 2.18 -3.95 -6.09
N ALA A 66 0.98 -4.36 -5.64
CA ALA A 66 0.27 -3.75 -4.53
C ALA A 66 -0.14 -4.81 -3.50
N PRO A 67 0.44 -4.84 -2.28
CA PRO A 67 1.58 -4.03 -1.80
C PRO A 67 2.89 -4.34 -2.57
N PRO A 68 4.04 -3.69 -2.27
CA PRO A 68 5.30 -3.99 -2.96
C PRO A 68 5.69 -5.47 -2.89
N LYS A 69 6.28 -6.01 -3.96
CA LYS A 69 6.70 -7.43 -4.05
C LYS A 69 7.60 -7.89 -2.90
N SER A 70 8.48 -7.01 -2.42
CA SER A 70 9.35 -7.31 -1.28
C SER A 70 8.61 -7.55 0.03
N LEU A 71 7.31 -7.23 0.07
CA LEU A 71 6.39 -7.42 1.19
C LEU A 71 5.26 -8.40 0.83
N GLY A 72 5.47 -9.27 -0.16
CA GLY A 72 4.54 -10.35 -0.52
C GLY A 72 3.42 -9.97 -1.49
N GLY A 73 3.39 -8.74 -1.99
CA GLY A 73 2.36 -8.33 -2.95
C GLY A 73 2.58 -8.87 -4.37
N LYS A 74 1.55 -8.68 -5.20
CA LYS A 74 1.46 -9.25 -6.55
C LYS A 74 1.09 -8.17 -7.56
N ALA A 75 1.73 -8.22 -8.72
CA ALA A 75 1.38 -7.31 -9.81
C ALA A 75 0.07 -7.72 -10.48
N ASN A 76 -1.02 -7.02 -10.15
CA ASN A 76 -2.34 -7.20 -10.75
C ASN A 76 -2.77 -6.00 -11.60
N SER A 77 -1.95 -4.95 -11.63
CA SER A 77 -2.17 -3.72 -12.39
C SER A 77 -0.88 -3.26 -13.09
N LEU A 78 -1.00 -2.31 -14.00
CA LEU A 78 0.12 -1.57 -14.59
C LEU A 78 0.12 -0.11 -14.14
N THR A 79 1.31 0.45 -14.00
CA THR A 79 1.55 1.89 -13.89
C THR A 79 2.63 2.26 -14.90
N CYS A 80 2.74 3.54 -15.26
CA CYS A 80 3.88 3.95 -16.09
C CYS A 80 5.17 3.92 -15.26
N LYS A 81 6.30 3.62 -15.92
CA LYS A 81 7.63 3.51 -15.30
C LYS A 81 7.97 4.74 -14.43
N ARG A 82 7.60 5.94 -14.88
CA ARG A 82 7.77 7.19 -14.13
C ARG A 82 7.08 7.13 -12.76
N CYS A 83 5.79 6.80 -12.72
CA CYS A 83 5.03 6.73 -11.47
C CYS A 83 5.52 5.60 -10.57
N ASN A 84 5.77 4.42 -11.15
CA ASN A 84 6.26 3.26 -10.42
C ASN A 84 7.60 3.56 -9.72
N ASN A 85 8.59 4.05 -10.48
CA ASN A 85 9.91 4.38 -9.95
C ASN A 85 9.86 5.52 -8.93
N HIS A 86 9.08 6.58 -9.22
CA HIS A 86 8.93 7.69 -8.30
C HIS A 86 8.40 7.21 -6.95
N CYS A 87 7.26 6.52 -6.93
CA CYS A 87 6.68 5.98 -5.69
C CYS A 87 7.62 4.97 -5.00
N GLY A 88 8.29 4.13 -5.78
CA GLY A 88 9.25 3.14 -5.28
C GLY A 88 10.38 3.78 -4.46
N GLN A 89 10.91 4.91 -4.94
CA GLN A 89 12.00 5.63 -4.30
C GLN A 89 11.53 6.56 -3.19
N THR A 90 10.34 7.15 -3.31
CA THR A 90 9.88 8.20 -2.39
C THR A 90 9.02 7.69 -1.24
N ILE A 91 8.23 6.63 -1.42
CA ILE A 91 7.28 6.16 -0.40
C ILE A 91 7.43 4.66 -0.08
N ASP A 92 7.54 3.77 -1.07
CA ASP A 92 7.52 2.31 -0.83
C ASP A 92 8.74 1.81 -0.03
N TYR A 93 9.88 2.48 -0.18
CA TYR A 93 11.07 2.25 0.65
C TYR A 93 10.75 2.35 2.14
N HIS A 94 9.99 3.35 2.57
CA HIS A 94 9.67 3.57 3.98
C HIS A 94 8.79 2.44 4.54
N LEU A 95 7.89 1.88 3.72
CA LEU A 95 7.06 0.73 4.13
C LEU A 95 7.91 -0.52 4.34
N LYS A 96 8.80 -0.82 3.40
CA LYS A 96 9.72 -1.95 3.49
C LYS A 96 10.64 -1.84 4.71
N GLU A 97 11.26 -0.68 4.91
CA GLU A 97 12.14 -0.47 6.03
C GLU A 97 11.38 -0.53 7.36
N ARG A 98 10.17 0.04 7.45
CA ARG A 98 9.35 -0.07 8.66
C ARG A 98 9.06 -1.52 9.05
N MET A 99 8.74 -2.39 8.09
CA MET A 99 8.50 -3.81 8.39
C MET A 99 9.78 -4.49 8.92
N ARG A 100 10.93 -4.18 8.34
CA ARG A 100 12.24 -4.64 8.83
C ARG A 100 12.55 -4.10 10.23
N GLU A 101 12.18 -2.84 10.52
CA GLU A 101 12.35 -2.25 11.85
C GLU A 101 11.55 -2.99 12.91
N LEU A 102 10.31 -3.35 12.60
CA LEU A 102 9.47 -4.11 13.52
C LEU A 102 10.06 -5.50 13.75
N ASP A 103 10.45 -6.20 12.69
CA ASP A 103 11.06 -7.53 12.79
C ASP A 103 12.35 -7.52 13.63
N ARG A 104 13.26 -6.56 13.40
CA ARG A 104 14.50 -6.45 14.17
C ARG A 104 14.26 -6.06 15.63
N SER A 105 13.27 -5.19 15.90
CA SER A 105 12.99 -4.72 17.27
C SER A 105 12.48 -5.85 18.18
N GLN A 106 11.89 -6.87 17.58
CA GLN A 106 11.38 -8.06 18.26
C GLN A 106 12.34 -9.25 18.15
N PHE A 107 13.52 -9.07 17.55
CA PHE A 107 14.49 -10.14 17.28
C PHE A 107 13.85 -11.37 16.61
N LEU A 108 12.97 -11.15 15.63
CA LEU A 108 12.29 -12.26 14.97
C LEU A 108 13.30 -13.14 14.19
N PRO A 109 13.03 -14.45 14.03
CA PRO A 109 13.85 -15.35 13.22
C PRO A 109 14.04 -14.85 11.79
N LYS A 110 15.13 -15.26 11.13
CA LYS A 110 15.47 -14.89 9.74
C LYS A 110 15.66 -13.38 9.52
N THR A 111 16.06 -12.66 10.56
CA THR A 111 16.38 -11.23 10.49
C THR A 111 17.88 -10.99 10.56
N GLU A 112 18.34 -9.97 9.83
CA GLU A 112 19.74 -9.53 9.85
C GLU A 112 19.77 -8.01 9.82
N PHE A 113 20.55 -7.40 10.72
CA PHE A 113 20.67 -5.94 10.79
C PHE A 113 22.01 -5.49 11.38
N ASN A 114 22.41 -4.27 11.04
CA ASN A 114 23.62 -3.66 11.57
C ASN A 114 23.36 -3.03 12.95
N ALA A 115 24.32 -3.19 13.85
CA ALA A 115 24.31 -2.59 15.17
C ALA A 115 25.71 -2.05 15.52
N LYS A 116 25.74 -1.11 16.46
CA LYS A 116 26.96 -0.75 17.18
C LYS A 116 27.03 -1.54 18.47
N PHE A 117 28.21 -2.05 18.76
CA PHE A 117 28.52 -2.80 19.96
C PHE A 117 29.48 -1.93 20.76
N GLU A 118 29.14 -1.64 22.01
CA GLU A 118 29.96 -0.83 22.90
C GLU A 118 30.31 -1.62 24.15
N HIS A 119 31.58 -1.54 24.53
CA HIS A 119 32.12 -2.12 25.74
C HIS A 119 33.30 -1.26 26.23
N ASN A 120 33.26 -0.82 27.49
CA ASN A 120 34.29 0.00 28.14
C ASN A 120 34.72 1.23 27.31
N GLY A 121 33.76 1.95 26.73
CA GLY A 121 34.02 3.16 25.93
C GLY A 121 34.54 2.87 24.51
N THR A 122 34.74 1.61 24.14
CA THR A 122 35.12 1.22 22.77
C THR A 122 33.88 0.79 22.00
N THR A 123 33.62 1.46 20.88
CA THR A 123 32.51 1.12 19.97
C THR A 123 33.01 0.54 18.67
N VAL A 124 32.42 -0.59 18.26
CA VAL A 124 32.61 -1.19 16.93
C VAL A 124 31.28 -1.42 16.23
N GLN A 125 31.32 -1.55 14.91
CA GLN A 125 30.17 -1.93 14.09
C GLN A 125 30.20 -3.42 13.75
N GLY A 126 29.03 -4.03 13.77
CA GLY A 126 28.84 -5.41 13.35
C GLY A 126 27.43 -5.65 12.84
N THR A 127 27.14 -6.91 12.61
CA THR A 127 25.85 -7.42 12.18
C THR A 127 25.32 -8.36 13.23
N ILE A 128 24.05 -8.18 13.59
CA ILE A 128 23.28 -9.15 14.36
C ILE A 128 22.47 -9.96 13.36
N ARG A 129 22.52 -11.28 13.48
CA ARG A 129 21.71 -12.21 12.71
C ARG A 129 20.95 -13.13 13.67
N ILE A 130 19.65 -13.24 13.45
CA ILE A 130 18.78 -14.18 14.16
C ILE A 130 18.40 -15.28 13.19
N GLU A 131 18.86 -16.49 13.48
CA GLU A 131 18.61 -17.68 12.67
C GLU A 131 17.18 -18.20 12.87
N GLU A 132 16.81 -19.24 12.11
CA GLU A 132 15.46 -19.83 12.16
C GLU A 132 15.12 -20.47 13.51
N ASP A 133 16.12 -21.02 14.21
CA ASP A 133 16.00 -21.62 15.55
C ASP A 133 16.04 -20.58 16.69
N GLY A 134 16.12 -19.29 16.37
CA GLY A 134 16.24 -18.20 17.34
C GLY A 134 17.67 -17.94 17.82
N LYS A 135 18.68 -18.68 17.32
CA LYS A 135 20.07 -18.41 17.65
C LYS A 135 20.48 -17.02 17.15
N ILE A 136 20.97 -16.21 18.07
CA ILE A 136 21.47 -14.86 17.78
C ILE A 136 22.99 -14.92 17.62
N THR A 137 23.49 -14.44 16.49
CA THR A 137 24.93 -14.30 16.23
C THR A 137 25.29 -12.83 16.01
N ALA A 138 26.36 -12.39 16.66
CA ALA A 138 26.93 -11.06 16.48
C ALA A 138 28.27 -11.18 15.74
N ILE A 139 28.38 -10.55 14.58
CA ILE A 139 29.52 -10.67 13.68
C ILE A 139 30.13 -9.28 13.49
N HIS A 140 31.38 -9.07 13.91
CA HIS A 140 32.08 -7.81 13.66
C HIS A 140 32.44 -7.64 12.17
N LYS A 141 32.60 -6.38 11.72
CA LYS A 141 33.02 -6.08 10.34
C LYS A 141 34.45 -5.57 10.28
N ASN A 142 35.36 -6.35 9.70
CA ASN A 142 36.77 -5.96 9.59
C ASN A 142 36.97 -4.68 8.77
N LYS A 143 36.27 -4.54 7.64
CA LYS A 143 36.45 -3.39 6.72
C LYS A 143 35.85 -2.07 7.23
N THR A 144 34.91 -2.13 8.18
CA THR A 144 34.16 -0.95 8.63
C THR A 144 34.72 -0.37 9.94
N ASN A 145 35.53 -1.13 10.66
CA ASN A 145 36.12 -0.71 11.92
C ASN A 145 37.59 -0.37 11.75
N HIS A 146 38.09 0.58 12.56
CA HIS A 146 39.52 0.80 12.66
C HIS A 146 40.18 -0.46 13.26
N PRO A 147 41.23 -1.03 12.65
CA PRO A 147 41.81 -2.32 13.06
C PRO A 147 42.17 -2.37 14.55
N THR A 148 42.85 -1.35 15.05
CA THR A 148 43.26 -1.29 16.47
C THR A 148 42.07 -1.20 17.43
N LYS A 149 40.99 -0.49 17.07
CA LYS A 149 39.78 -0.42 17.91
C LYS A 149 39.06 -1.77 17.94
N LEU A 150 39.00 -2.45 16.80
CA LEU A 150 38.39 -3.77 16.71
C LEU A 150 39.16 -4.80 17.52
N GLU A 151 40.49 -4.80 17.42
CA GLU A 151 41.34 -5.71 18.19
C GLU A 151 41.21 -5.46 19.70
N THR A 152 41.25 -4.20 20.13
CA THR A 152 40.99 -3.83 21.53
C THR A 152 39.61 -4.28 21.98
N PHE A 153 38.57 -4.09 21.16
CA PHE A 153 37.21 -4.52 21.48
C PHE A 153 37.13 -6.04 21.66
N ILE A 154 37.66 -6.82 20.72
CA ILE A 154 37.66 -8.29 20.77
C ILE A 154 38.43 -8.81 21.99
N LYS A 155 39.61 -8.25 22.29
CA LYS A 155 40.43 -8.65 23.45
C LYS A 155 39.74 -8.44 24.80
N ASN A 156 38.83 -7.47 24.87
CA ASN A 156 38.15 -7.11 26.12
C ASN A 156 36.78 -7.80 26.29
N ILE A 157 36.24 -8.46 25.26
CA ILE A 157 35.02 -9.26 25.39
C ILE A 157 35.39 -10.64 25.92
N LEU A 158 35.20 -10.81 27.23
CA LEU A 158 35.29 -12.08 27.93
C LEU A 158 33.89 -12.62 28.26
N PRO A 159 33.76 -13.91 28.63
CA PRO A 159 32.51 -14.42 29.21
C PRO A 159 31.99 -13.51 30.33
N ASP A 160 30.66 -13.43 30.47
CA ASP A 160 29.95 -12.65 31.50
C ASP A 160 30.11 -11.13 31.43
N ARG A 161 30.66 -10.58 30.33
CA ARG A 161 30.72 -9.14 30.10
C ARG A 161 29.45 -8.60 29.44
N ILE A 162 28.98 -7.46 29.93
CA ILE A 162 27.87 -6.73 29.33
C ILE A 162 28.37 -5.97 28.09
N ILE A 163 27.68 -6.16 26.98
CA ILE A 163 27.90 -5.43 25.72
C ILE A 163 26.66 -4.61 25.44
N ASN A 164 26.83 -3.29 25.31
CA ASN A 164 25.75 -2.40 24.96
C ASN A 164 25.49 -2.45 23.45
N LEU A 165 24.24 -2.73 23.06
CA LEU A 165 23.81 -2.76 21.68
C LEU A 165 23.06 -1.47 21.33
N THR A 166 23.52 -0.76 20.31
CA THR A 166 22.80 0.36 19.74
C THR A 166 22.34 0.03 18.33
N PHE A 167 21.03 0.00 18.11
CA PHE A 167 20.47 -0.19 16.77
C PHE A 167 20.62 1.09 15.94
N LEU A 168 21.01 0.92 14.68
CA LEU A 168 21.09 2.05 13.77
C LEU A 168 19.68 2.53 13.42
N LYS A 169 19.45 3.84 13.63
CA LYS A 169 18.21 4.49 13.19
C LYS A 169 18.08 4.32 11.68
N THR A 170 16.86 4.06 11.27
CA THR A 170 16.47 3.88 9.87
C THR A 170 15.71 5.15 9.46
N PRO A 171 15.88 5.68 8.24
CA PRO A 171 15.28 6.95 7.84
C PRO A 171 13.82 6.77 7.41
N VAL A 172 13.02 6.04 8.20
CA VAL A 172 11.58 5.89 7.97
C VAL A 172 10.89 7.20 8.31
N ASP A 173 10.28 7.82 7.31
CA ASP A 173 9.41 8.97 7.48
C ASP A 173 7.98 8.46 7.75
N PRO A 174 7.37 8.78 8.91
CA PRO A 174 6.04 8.30 9.26
C PRO A 174 4.95 8.74 8.29
N PHE A 175 5.04 9.90 7.66
CA PHE A 175 4.04 10.36 6.70
C PHE A 175 4.17 9.60 5.38
N LYS A 176 5.39 9.47 4.86
CA LYS A 176 5.64 8.70 3.62
C LYS A 176 5.30 7.22 3.76
N LEU A 177 5.45 6.66 4.96
CA LEU A 177 4.95 5.33 5.30
C LEU A 177 3.43 5.22 5.07
N GLN A 178 2.63 6.19 5.53
CA GLN A 178 1.18 6.19 5.31
C GLN A 178 0.86 6.30 3.81
N LEU A 179 1.62 7.10 3.06
CA LEU A 179 1.44 7.23 1.61
C LEU A 179 1.71 5.92 0.87
N ALA A 180 2.68 5.13 1.31
CA ALA A 180 2.92 3.79 0.74
C ALA A 180 1.76 2.83 1.01
N LEU A 181 1.15 2.90 2.21
CA LEU A 181 -0.08 2.17 2.50
C LEU A 181 -1.23 2.66 1.62
N LEU A 182 -1.40 3.98 1.46
CA LEU A 182 -2.40 4.59 0.57
C LEU A 182 -2.26 4.08 -0.87
N LYS A 183 -1.04 4.08 -1.41
CA LYS A 183 -0.73 3.55 -2.74
C LYS A 183 -1.17 2.09 -2.86
N ALA A 184 -0.79 1.24 -1.90
CA ALA A 184 -1.14 -0.17 -1.92
C ALA A 184 -2.67 -0.36 -1.94
N GLY A 185 -3.40 0.28 -1.02
CA GLY A 185 -4.86 0.21 -0.97
C GLY A 185 -5.55 0.76 -2.22
N PHE A 186 -5.08 1.90 -2.74
CA PHE A 186 -5.61 2.51 -3.94
C PHE A 186 -5.41 1.63 -5.18
N LEU A 187 -4.24 1.03 -5.35
CA LEU A 187 -3.94 0.14 -6.48
C LEU A 187 -4.63 -1.23 -6.34
N MET A 188 -4.86 -1.73 -5.12
CA MET A 188 -5.72 -2.89 -4.90
C MET A 188 -7.17 -2.59 -5.30
N THR A 189 -7.67 -1.41 -4.95
CA THR A 189 -9.00 -0.92 -5.36
C THR A 189 -9.10 -0.88 -6.88
N PHE A 190 -8.11 -0.27 -7.55
CA PHE A 190 -8.04 -0.27 -9.01
C PHE A 190 -7.98 -1.68 -9.60
N SER A 191 -7.20 -2.58 -9.00
CA SER A 191 -7.06 -3.95 -9.49
C SER A 191 -8.38 -4.75 -9.45
N LYS A 192 -9.24 -4.47 -8.46
CA LYS A 192 -10.54 -5.14 -8.29
C LYS A 192 -11.65 -4.51 -9.13
N TYR A 193 -11.72 -3.17 -9.16
CA TYR A 193 -12.88 -2.45 -9.74
C TYR A 193 -12.59 -1.64 -10.99
N GLY A 194 -11.32 -1.50 -11.36
CA GLY A 194 -10.88 -0.84 -12.59
C GLY A 194 -11.30 0.61 -12.67
N TYR A 195 -11.65 1.01 -13.89
CA TYR A 195 -11.96 2.41 -14.22
C TYR A 195 -13.31 2.89 -13.70
N SER A 196 -14.16 1.98 -13.19
CA SER A 196 -15.46 2.31 -12.58
C SER A 196 -15.34 3.27 -11.39
N PHE A 197 -14.18 3.27 -10.71
CA PHE A 197 -13.91 4.19 -9.60
C PHE A 197 -12.87 5.22 -9.96
N ILE A 198 -11.70 4.76 -10.39
CA ILE A 198 -10.51 5.61 -10.34
C ILE A 198 -10.61 6.85 -11.23
N LEU A 199 -11.47 6.88 -12.25
CA LEU A 199 -11.64 8.05 -13.10
C LEU A 199 -12.47 9.16 -12.43
N ASN A 200 -13.11 8.88 -11.29
CA ASN A 200 -13.86 9.88 -10.56
C ASN A 200 -12.93 10.95 -9.93
N PRO A 201 -13.29 12.25 -9.99
CA PRO A 201 -12.51 13.34 -9.39
C PRO A 201 -12.26 13.20 -7.88
N THR A 202 -13.08 12.47 -7.13
CA THR A 202 -12.83 12.17 -5.71
C THR A 202 -11.43 11.57 -5.48
N TYR A 203 -10.86 10.86 -6.46
CA TYR A 203 -9.55 10.24 -6.37
C TYR A 203 -8.39 11.15 -6.83
N ASP A 204 -8.65 12.36 -7.32
CA ASP A 204 -7.59 13.30 -7.73
C ASP A 204 -6.67 13.68 -6.59
N ARG A 205 -7.22 13.84 -5.37
CA ARG A 205 -6.40 14.14 -4.18
C ARG A 205 -5.42 13.02 -3.86
N ILE A 206 -5.83 11.76 -4.01
CA ILE A 206 -4.92 10.60 -3.85
C ILE A 206 -3.82 10.65 -4.92
N ARG A 207 -4.19 10.81 -6.19
CA ARG A 207 -3.23 10.90 -7.30
C ARG A 207 -2.21 12.02 -7.10
N GLN A 208 -2.68 13.23 -6.77
CA GLN A 208 -1.83 14.39 -6.50
C GLN A 208 -0.88 14.11 -5.34
N GLN A 209 -1.38 13.52 -4.25
CA GLN A 209 -0.56 13.16 -3.09
C GLN A 209 0.53 12.12 -3.44
N LEU A 210 0.22 11.13 -4.28
CA LEU A 210 1.19 10.12 -4.72
C LEU A 210 2.22 10.66 -5.72
N GLN A 211 1.86 11.66 -6.53
CA GLN A 211 2.77 12.35 -7.44
C GLN A 211 3.65 13.39 -6.74
N HIS A 212 3.18 13.91 -5.61
CA HIS A 212 3.83 14.96 -4.81
C HIS A 212 3.89 14.55 -3.34
N PRO A 213 4.64 13.48 -2.99
CA PRO A 213 4.71 12.92 -1.64
C PRO A 213 5.29 13.89 -0.60
N GLU A 214 5.94 14.97 -1.02
CA GLU A 214 6.40 16.07 -0.18
C GLU A 214 5.29 17.01 0.29
N LYS A 215 4.16 17.05 -0.41
CA LYS A 215 3.00 17.87 -0.05
C LYS A 215 2.11 17.13 0.94
N THR A 216 1.29 17.85 1.69
CA THR A 216 0.25 17.27 2.57
C THR A 216 -1.12 17.71 2.06
N SER A 217 -1.67 16.99 1.09
CA SER A 217 -2.97 17.29 0.47
C SER A 217 -4.06 16.25 0.79
N TYR A 218 -3.66 15.04 1.20
CA TYR A 218 -4.56 13.99 1.67
C TYR A 218 -4.52 13.92 3.21
N PRO A 219 -5.65 13.64 3.89
CA PRO A 219 -5.65 13.52 5.35
C PRO A 219 -4.71 12.40 5.83
N LYS A 220 -4.38 12.42 7.12
CA LYS A 220 -3.63 11.36 7.81
C LYS A 220 -4.61 10.37 8.44
N GLU A 221 -4.10 9.29 9.05
CA GLU A 221 -4.92 8.38 9.88
C GLU A 221 -5.99 7.60 9.08
N PHE A 222 -5.82 7.46 7.76
CA PHE A 222 -6.70 6.66 6.90
C PHE A 222 -6.37 5.16 6.92
N TRP A 223 -5.64 4.66 7.91
CA TRP A 223 -5.23 3.25 7.95
C TRP A 223 -5.08 2.76 9.38
N PHE A 224 -5.20 1.45 9.57
CA PHE A 224 -5.04 0.78 10.84
C PHE A 224 -4.60 -0.67 10.65
N GLN A 225 -4.21 -1.34 11.74
CA GLN A 225 -3.94 -2.78 11.74
C GLN A 225 -5.18 -3.52 12.22
N PRO A 226 -5.92 -4.21 11.33
CA PRO A 226 -7.14 -4.89 11.72
C PRO A 226 -6.83 -6.21 12.42
N LEU A 227 -7.76 -6.64 13.29
CA LEU A 227 -7.81 -8.00 13.82
C LEU A 227 -8.76 -8.90 13.00
N PHE A 228 -8.95 -8.59 11.71
CA PHE A 228 -9.90 -9.30 10.85
C PHE A 228 -9.38 -10.67 10.41
N PRO A 229 -10.28 -11.65 10.28
CA PRO A 229 -9.95 -12.96 9.73
C PRO A 229 -9.57 -12.84 8.24
N LYS A 230 -8.69 -13.72 7.74
CA LYS A 230 -8.08 -13.64 6.40
C LYS A 230 -9.11 -13.74 5.27
N GLU A 231 -10.26 -14.33 5.54
CA GLU A 231 -11.39 -14.49 4.64
C GLU A 231 -11.98 -13.14 4.19
N ILE A 232 -11.76 -12.08 4.96
CA ILE A 232 -12.22 -10.70 4.64
C ILE A 232 -11.16 -9.92 3.84
N TYR A 233 -9.94 -10.46 3.67
CA TYR A 233 -8.88 -9.76 2.94
C TYR A 233 -9.28 -9.56 1.48
N GLY A 234 -8.87 -8.43 0.91
CA GLY A 234 -9.34 -7.99 -0.40
C GLY A 234 -9.71 -6.53 -0.38
N VAL A 235 -10.84 -6.18 -0.98
CA VAL A 235 -11.29 -4.79 -1.10
C VAL A 235 -12.77 -4.63 -0.73
N PRO A 236 -13.19 -5.02 0.49
CA PRO A 236 -14.56 -4.85 0.94
C PRO A 236 -15.01 -3.40 0.99
N PHE A 237 -16.33 -3.20 1.05
CA PHE A 237 -16.94 -1.91 1.35
C PHE A 237 -17.40 -1.90 2.80
N ILE A 238 -17.14 -0.81 3.52
CA ILE A 238 -17.88 -0.49 4.73
C ILE A 238 -19.24 0.02 4.28
N THR A 239 -20.31 -0.64 4.70
CA THR A 239 -21.69 -0.34 4.30
C THR A 239 -22.49 0.34 5.40
N GLU A 240 -21.89 0.47 6.59
CA GLU A 240 -22.48 1.12 7.73
C GLU A 240 -22.70 2.61 7.48
N ALA A 241 -23.89 3.08 7.86
CA ALA A 241 -24.27 4.45 7.62
C ALA A 241 -23.42 5.42 8.45
N GLY A 242 -22.78 6.39 7.81
CA GLY A 242 -21.84 7.30 8.47
C GLY A 242 -20.37 6.85 8.38
N LEU A 243 -20.09 5.63 7.94
CA LEU A 243 -18.73 5.09 7.74
C LEU A 243 -18.45 4.57 6.33
N GLU A 244 -19.33 4.84 5.37
CA GLU A 244 -19.25 4.29 4.03
C GLU A 244 -17.91 4.62 3.35
N ALA A 245 -17.13 3.59 3.07
CA ALA A 245 -15.83 3.67 2.42
C ALA A 245 -15.45 2.35 1.76
N ILE A 246 -14.44 2.39 0.90
CA ILE A 246 -13.76 1.19 0.39
C ILE A 246 -12.62 0.89 1.38
N LEU A 247 -12.52 -0.36 1.84
CA LEU A 247 -11.56 -0.77 2.85
C LEU A 247 -10.62 -1.85 2.32
N PRO A 248 -9.62 -1.53 1.46
CA PRO A 248 -8.58 -2.49 1.12
C PRO A 248 -7.92 -3.07 2.37
N ILE A 249 -7.89 -4.40 2.47
CA ILE A 249 -7.24 -5.15 3.55
C ILE A 249 -6.22 -6.10 2.93
N PHE A 250 -4.98 -6.01 3.40
CA PHE A 250 -3.87 -6.80 2.88
C PHE A 250 -2.82 -7.07 3.94
N SER A 251 -2.06 -8.15 3.73
CA SER A 251 -0.87 -8.46 4.53
C SER A 251 0.39 -7.85 3.91
N LEU A 252 1.27 -7.37 4.79
CA LEU A 252 2.68 -7.16 4.48
C LEU A 252 3.48 -8.33 5.07
N THR A 253 4.14 -9.07 4.19
CA THR A 253 4.85 -10.31 4.54
C THR A 253 6.36 -10.10 4.38
N THR A 254 7.11 -10.31 5.46
CA THR A 254 8.58 -10.42 5.40
C THR A 254 8.97 -11.91 5.45
N LYS A 255 10.27 -12.20 5.58
CA LYS A 255 10.72 -13.58 5.82
C LYS A 255 10.36 -14.08 7.24
N SER A 256 10.02 -13.16 8.13
CA SER A 256 9.95 -13.39 9.57
C SER A 256 8.54 -13.23 10.12
N SER A 257 7.68 -12.49 9.43
CA SER A 257 6.35 -12.16 9.92
C SER A 257 5.38 -11.81 8.78
N GLU A 258 4.10 -11.86 9.13
CA GLU A 258 3.00 -11.37 8.32
C GLU A 258 2.21 -10.38 9.18
N ARG A 259 1.92 -9.18 8.67
CA ARG A 259 1.18 -8.15 9.40
C ARG A 259 0.03 -7.61 8.54
N PRO A 260 -1.21 -7.63 9.04
CA PRO A 260 -2.34 -7.08 8.31
C PRO A 260 -2.40 -5.56 8.42
N PHE A 261 -2.89 -4.94 7.35
CA PHE A 261 -3.18 -3.52 7.25
C PHE A 261 -4.50 -3.33 6.54
N ALA A 262 -5.27 -2.34 6.99
CA ALA A 262 -6.45 -1.84 6.33
C ALA A 262 -6.23 -0.36 6.00
N THR A 263 -6.67 0.06 4.82
CA THR A 263 -6.65 1.47 4.39
C THR A 263 -8.05 1.91 4.03
N ILE A 264 -8.38 3.17 4.26
CA ILE A 264 -9.69 3.75 3.98
C ILE A 264 -9.57 4.59 2.71
N ILE A 265 -10.27 4.15 1.68
CA ILE A 265 -10.36 4.83 0.40
C ILE A 265 -11.78 5.38 0.28
N PRO A 266 -11.97 6.66 -0.09
CA PRO A 266 -13.29 7.26 -0.13
C PRO A 266 -14.19 6.56 -1.14
N LEU A 267 -15.44 6.39 -0.75
CA LEU A 267 -16.54 6.28 -1.71
C LEU A 267 -16.90 7.70 -2.19
N THR A 268 -17.47 7.79 -3.39
CA THR A 268 -17.88 9.07 -4.01
C THR A 268 -19.10 9.72 -3.33
N ILE A 269 -19.42 9.29 -2.10
CA ILE A 269 -20.63 9.64 -1.34
C ILE A 269 -20.40 10.89 -0.48
N LYS A 270 -19.21 11.01 0.11
CA LYS A 270 -18.85 12.09 1.05
C LYS A 270 -17.34 12.31 1.07
N PRO A 271 -16.86 13.46 1.57
CA PRO A 271 -15.45 13.69 1.81
C PRO A 271 -14.85 12.61 2.73
N ILE A 272 -13.61 12.22 2.45
CA ILE A 272 -12.91 11.20 3.24
C ILE A 272 -12.72 11.63 4.70
N GLU A 273 -12.57 12.94 4.94
CA GLU A 273 -12.40 13.53 6.27
C GLU A 273 -13.56 13.20 7.22
N GLU A 274 -14.80 13.18 6.72
CA GLU A 274 -15.98 12.82 7.53
C GLU A 274 -15.87 11.37 8.03
N THR A 275 -15.37 10.46 7.18
CA THR A 275 -15.19 9.04 7.55
C THR A 275 -14.05 8.86 8.55
N ILE A 276 -12.92 9.54 8.33
CA ILE A 276 -11.77 9.47 9.23
C ILE A 276 -12.13 10.02 10.61
N LEU A 277 -12.84 11.16 10.66
CA LEU A 277 -13.27 11.77 11.92
C LEU A 277 -14.20 10.83 12.70
N GLU A 278 -15.17 10.20 12.03
CA GLU A 278 -16.07 9.26 12.68
C GLU A 278 -15.34 8.03 13.21
N LEU A 279 -14.40 7.45 12.44
CA LEU A 279 -13.59 6.33 12.93
C LEU A 279 -12.74 6.72 14.14
N LYS A 280 -12.12 7.90 14.10
CA LYS A 280 -11.34 8.42 15.21
C LYS A 280 -12.19 8.58 16.48
N ASN A 281 -13.37 9.19 16.36
CA ASN A 281 -14.30 9.36 17.48
C ASN A 281 -14.69 8.01 18.10
N ARG A 282 -14.77 6.94 17.30
CA ARG A 282 -15.05 5.58 17.82
C ARG A 282 -13.86 4.97 18.53
N PHE A 283 -12.66 5.09 17.96
CA PHE A 283 -11.43 4.63 18.60
C PHE A 283 -11.11 5.37 19.91
N GLU A 284 -11.53 6.63 20.05
CA GLU A 284 -11.41 7.38 21.31
C GLU A 284 -12.34 6.85 22.40
N LYS A 285 -13.49 6.27 22.03
CA LYS A 285 -14.49 5.73 22.97
C LYS A 285 -14.26 4.27 23.32
N SER A 286 -13.68 3.49 22.40
CA SER A 286 -13.45 2.06 22.59
C SER A 286 -12.21 1.62 21.81
N SER A 287 -11.44 0.71 22.41
CA SER A 287 -10.33 0.05 21.73
C SER A 287 -10.80 -0.82 20.55
N GLU A 288 -12.07 -1.25 20.59
CA GLU A 288 -12.67 -2.16 19.61
C GLU A 288 -14.14 -1.79 19.33
N PHE A 289 -14.54 -1.85 18.06
CA PHE A 289 -15.93 -1.71 17.65
C PHE A 289 -16.20 -2.53 16.39
N SER A 290 -17.45 -2.95 16.22
CA SER A 290 -17.89 -3.63 15.00
C SER A 290 -18.25 -2.63 13.92
N VAL A 291 -18.03 -3.03 12.67
CA VAL A 291 -18.49 -2.30 11.48
C VAL A 291 -19.18 -3.27 10.53
N THR A 292 -20.25 -2.80 9.89
CA THR A 292 -20.92 -3.61 8.85
C THR A 292 -20.18 -3.46 7.52
N MET A 293 -19.83 -4.59 6.91
CA MET A 293 -19.08 -4.64 5.66
C MET A 293 -19.70 -5.60 4.65
N ASP A 294 -19.56 -5.27 3.38
CA ASP A 294 -19.79 -6.18 2.25
C ASP A 294 -18.42 -6.61 1.70
N PRO A 295 -18.09 -7.92 1.67
CA PRO A 295 -16.83 -8.41 1.10
C PRO A 295 -16.70 -8.14 -0.41
N MET A 296 -17.77 -7.67 -1.06
CA MET A 296 -17.84 -7.43 -2.50
C MET A 296 -17.41 -8.68 -3.26
N GLY A 297 -17.98 -9.82 -2.86
CA GLY A 297 -17.79 -11.16 -3.41
C GLY A 297 -16.38 -11.46 -3.94
N PRO A 298 -15.55 -12.26 -3.26
CA PRO A 298 -14.13 -12.42 -3.62
C PRO A 298 -13.92 -12.81 -5.09
N ASN A 299 -14.82 -13.64 -5.64
CA ASN A 299 -14.77 -14.14 -7.01
C ASN A 299 -15.66 -13.40 -8.01
N VAL A 300 -16.33 -12.32 -7.59
CA VAL A 300 -17.13 -11.49 -8.49
C VAL A 300 -16.19 -10.62 -9.33
N ASP A 301 -16.39 -10.66 -10.64
CA ASP A 301 -15.64 -9.83 -11.59
C ASP A 301 -16.31 -8.47 -11.75
N TYR A 302 -15.68 -7.41 -11.24
CA TYR A 302 -16.16 -6.04 -11.40
C TYR A 302 -15.50 -5.30 -12.56
N LEU A 303 -14.82 -6.02 -13.46
CA LEU A 303 -14.15 -5.43 -14.62
C LEU A 303 -14.91 -5.70 -15.92
N THR A 304 -15.51 -6.88 -16.08
CA THR A 304 -16.22 -7.23 -17.31
C THR A 304 -17.69 -7.64 -17.09
N ASN A 305 -18.08 -8.05 -15.87
CA ASN A 305 -19.49 -8.37 -15.60
C ASN A 305 -20.33 -7.09 -15.40
N VAL A 306 -21.14 -6.78 -16.42
CA VAL A 306 -22.01 -5.59 -16.45
C VAL A 306 -23.01 -5.55 -15.29
N GLU A 307 -23.60 -6.69 -14.93
CA GLU A 307 -24.59 -6.75 -13.84
C GLU A 307 -23.93 -6.42 -12.50
N ALA A 308 -22.75 -6.99 -12.24
CA ALA A 308 -21.98 -6.72 -11.03
C ALA A 308 -21.57 -5.24 -10.94
N ILE A 309 -21.07 -4.67 -12.05
CA ILE A 309 -20.71 -3.24 -12.13
C ILE A 309 -21.92 -2.36 -11.86
N LYS A 310 -23.04 -2.59 -12.55
CA LYS A 310 -24.27 -1.80 -12.38
C LYS A 310 -24.81 -1.89 -10.95
N LYS A 311 -24.92 -3.10 -10.40
CA LYS A 311 -25.38 -3.32 -9.02
C LYS A 311 -24.54 -2.55 -8.00
N MET A 312 -23.21 -2.61 -8.15
CA MET A 312 -22.28 -1.87 -7.29
C MET A 312 -22.47 -0.35 -7.42
N LEU A 313 -22.54 0.19 -8.64
CA LEU A 313 -22.72 1.62 -8.86
C LEU A 313 -24.09 2.11 -8.35
N THR A 314 -25.17 1.38 -8.61
CA THR A 314 -26.50 1.67 -8.07
C THR A 314 -26.52 1.69 -6.55
N TRP A 315 -25.83 0.75 -5.91
CA TRP A 315 -25.70 0.76 -4.46
C TRP A 315 -24.99 2.04 -3.97
N ILE A 316 -23.87 2.44 -4.59
CA ILE A 316 -23.15 3.68 -4.23
C ILE A 316 -24.06 4.91 -4.39
N ASP A 317 -24.79 4.99 -5.49
CA ASP A 317 -25.67 6.13 -5.77
C ASP A 317 -26.86 6.19 -4.80
N SER A 318 -27.39 5.04 -4.39
CA SER A 318 -28.44 4.99 -3.36
C SER A 318 -27.97 5.57 -2.01
N LYS A 319 -26.68 5.43 -1.68
CA LYS A 319 -26.10 5.99 -0.46
C LYS A 319 -25.87 7.50 -0.56
N LYS A 320 -25.53 8.02 -1.75
CA LYS A 320 -25.46 9.48 -2.00
C LYS A 320 -26.79 10.19 -1.74
N ALA A 321 -27.89 9.63 -2.25
CA ALA A 321 -29.23 10.19 -2.10
C ALA A 321 -29.63 10.27 -0.60
N ASN A 322 -29.39 9.20 0.15
CA ASN A 322 -29.70 9.16 1.59
C ASN A 322 -28.79 10.07 2.42
N GLY A 323 -27.51 10.21 2.06
CA GLY A 323 -26.58 11.13 2.71
C GLY A 323 -26.96 12.60 2.54
N THR A 324 -27.55 12.94 1.39
CA THR A 324 -28.06 14.30 1.14
C THR A 324 -29.28 14.59 2.03
N GLN A 325 -30.24 13.67 2.13
CA GLN A 325 -31.41 13.85 3.01
C GLN A 325 -31.06 14.06 4.49
N ARG A 326 -30.04 13.36 5.03
CA ARG A 326 -29.59 13.58 6.42
C ARG A 326 -29.04 14.99 6.68
N LYS A 327 -28.28 15.55 5.72
CA LYS A 327 -27.74 16.93 5.83
C LYS A 327 -28.82 18.02 5.84
N TRP A 328 -30.05 17.72 5.38
CA TRP A 328 -31.19 18.65 5.48
C TRP A 328 -31.89 18.55 6.84
N ASN A 329 -32.02 17.35 7.40
CA ASN A 329 -32.69 17.14 8.69
C ASN A 329 -31.85 17.60 9.89
N ASP A 330 -30.52 17.62 9.78
CA ASP A 330 -29.64 18.14 10.84
C ASP A 330 -29.54 19.69 10.85
N LYS A 331 -30.26 20.38 9.95
CA LYS A 331 -30.31 21.85 9.84
C LYS A 331 -31.69 22.45 10.16
N THR A 332 -32.62 21.64 10.68
CA THR A 332 -33.95 22.05 11.15
C THR A 332 -34.10 21.76 12.62
#